data_AF-A0ABD5LY69-F1
#
_entry.id   AF-A0ABD5LY69-F1
#
_cell.length_a   1.000
_cell.length_b   1.000
_cell.length_c   1.000
_cell.angle_alpha   90.00
_cell.angle_beta   90.00
_cell.angle_gamma   90.00
#
_symmetry.space_group_name_H-M   'P 1'
#
loop_
_entity.id
_entity.type
_entity.pdbx_description
1 polymer ?
#
loop_
_entity_poly.entity_id
_entity_poly.type
_entity_poly.pdbx_seq_one_letter_code
_entity_poly.pdbx_strand_id
1 'polypeptide(L)'
;MLIDTDLRKGRIHKAFGLSNKLGLSDYLSQSDTSQPNIHNSVIENLDVICCGKNVTHSSELLMGERFKRLLDTVKVNTTSS
;
A
#
# COMPACT_ATOMS: atom_id res chain seq x y z
N MET A 1 8.20 -1.88 -7.20
CA MET A 1 7.01 -2.00 -6.32
C MET A 1 5.89 -1.07 -6.80
N LEU A 2 4.65 -1.53 -6.74
CA LEU A 2 3.42 -0.80 -7.07
C LEU A 2 2.57 -0.59 -5.82
N ILE A 3 1.98 0.59 -5.64
CA ILE A 3 1.12 0.94 -4.51
C ILE A 3 -0.22 1.47 -5.05
N ASP A 4 -1.33 0.82 -4.70
CA ASP A 4 -2.69 1.28 -5.06
C ASP A 4 -3.16 2.35 -4.06
N THR A 5 -3.06 3.62 -4.46
CA THR A 5 -3.45 4.78 -3.64
C THR A 5 -4.91 5.19 -3.85
N ASP A 6 -5.69 4.48 -4.69
CA ASP A 6 -7.14 4.67 -4.75
C ASP A 6 -7.81 3.93 -3.58
N LEU A 7 -7.78 4.55 -2.41
CA LEU A 7 -8.39 4.02 -1.18
C LEU A 7 -9.93 3.98 -1.20
N ARG A 8 -10.58 4.44 -2.28
CA ARG A 8 -12.05 4.46 -2.40
C ARG A 8 -12.57 3.37 -3.33
N LYS A 9 -11.88 3.15 -4.45
CA LYS A 9 -12.32 2.25 -5.53
C LYS A 9 -11.19 1.39 -6.11
N GLY A 10 -10.06 1.27 -5.42
CA GLY A 10 -8.87 0.53 -5.87
C GLY A 10 -9.19 -0.86 -6.40
N ARG A 11 -8.56 -1.21 -7.54
CA ARG A 11 -8.86 -2.41 -8.33
C ARG A 11 -7.64 -3.26 -8.64
N ILE A 12 -6.44 -2.82 -8.24
CA ILE A 12 -5.20 -3.53 -8.57
C ILE A 12 -5.23 -4.97 -8.04
N HIS A 13 -5.79 -5.18 -6.85
CA HIS A 13 -5.97 -6.53 -6.29
C HIS A 13 -6.77 -7.47 -7.22
N LYS A 14 -7.76 -6.97 -7.97
CA LYS A 14 -8.54 -7.79 -8.90
C LYS A 14 -7.74 -8.15 -10.15
N ALA A 15 -6.98 -7.19 -10.67
CA ALA A 15 -6.14 -7.40 -11.86
C ALA A 15 -5.09 -8.50 -11.63
N PHE A 16 -4.58 -8.61 -10.41
CA PHE A 16 -3.56 -9.60 -10.02
C PHE A 16 -4.11 -10.80 -9.22
N GLY A 17 -5.42 -10.89 -8.98
CA GLY A 17 -6.01 -11.99 -8.19
C GLY A 17 -5.59 -12.02 -6.71
N LEU A 18 -5.25 -10.87 -6.13
CA LEU A 18 -4.74 -10.73 -4.77
C LEU A 18 -5.85 -10.52 -3.74
N SER A 19 -5.57 -10.91 -2.49
CA SER A 19 -6.41 -10.56 -1.35
C SER A 19 -6.32 -9.06 -1.04
N ASN A 20 -7.46 -8.40 -0.85
CA ASN A 20 -7.53 -6.98 -0.46
C ASN A 20 -8.07 -6.79 0.97
N LYS A 21 -7.97 -7.81 1.83
CA LYS A 21 -8.47 -7.75 3.21
C LYS A 21 -7.68 -6.80 4.11
N LEU A 22 -6.38 -6.67 3.82
CA LEU A 22 -5.43 -5.79 4.49
C LEU A 22 -4.60 -5.09 3.42
N GLY A 23 -4.52 -3.77 3.47
CA GLY A 23 -3.74 -3.00 2.50
C GLY A 23 -3.32 -1.63 3.03
N LEU A 24 -3.13 -0.69 2.10
CA LEU A 24 -2.62 0.64 2.38
C LEU A 24 -3.51 1.40 3.37
N SER A 25 -4.82 1.40 3.18
CA SER A 25 -5.76 2.04 4.12
C SER A 25 -5.64 1.47 5.54
N ASP A 26 -5.61 0.15 5.68
CA ASP A 26 -5.50 -0.50 6.99
C ASP A 26 -4.19 -0.10 7.69
N TYR A 27 -3.08 -0.05 6.96
CA TYR A 27 -1.80 0.43 7.48
C TYR A 27 -1.85 1.90 7.89
N LEU A 28 -2.43 2.77 7.06
CA LEU A 28 -2.50 4.20 7.33
C LEU A 28 -3.44 4.55 8.48
N SER A 29 -4.50 3.77 8.67
CA SER A 29 -5.50 3.98 9.72
C SER A 29 -5.13 3.37 11.08
N GLN A 30 -4.22 2.39 11.15
CA GLN A 30 -3.86 1.72 12.39
C GLN A 30 -2.56 2.25 12.99
N SER A 31 -2.60 2.64 14.27
CA SER A 31 -1.41 3.07 15.02
C SER A 31 -0.41 1.94 15.23
N ASP A 32 -0.89 0.70 15.38
CA ASP A 32 -0.10 -0.40 15.95
C ASP A 32 0.55 -1.29 14.87
N THR A 33 0.21 -1.08 13.60
CA THR A 33 0.81 -1.83 12.49
C THR A 33 2.14 -1.17 12.10
N SER A 34 3.27 -1.88 12.20
CA SER A 34 4.59 -1.31 11.89
C SER A 34 4.92 -1.26 10.39
N GLN A 35 4.36 -2.20 9.59
CA GLN A 35 4.63 -2.33 8.16
C GLN A 35 3.35 -2.58 7.36
N PRO A 36 3.26 -2.08 6.11
CA PRO A 36 2.12 -2.37 5.25
C PRO A 36 2.11 -3.85 4.83
N ASN A 37 0.94 -4.35 4.45
CA ASN A 37 0.83 -5.66 3.81
C ASN A 37 1.36 -5.57 2.36
N ILE A 38 2.46 -6.27 2.07
CA ILE A 38 3.10 -6.31 0.75
C ILE A 38 2.89 -7.70 0.15
N HIS A 39 2.31 -7.75 -1.04
CA HIS A 39 2.31 -8.95 -1.88
C HIS A 39 3.62 -8.98 -2.66
N ASN A 40 4.53 -9.87 -2.28
CA ASN A 40 5.84 -9.96 -2.93
C ASN A 40 5.78 -10.81 -4.20
N SER A 41 6.59 -10.45 -5.20
CA SER A 41 6.79 -11.23 -6.42
C SER A 41 5.49 -11.66 -7.10
N VAL A 42 4.51 -10.75 -7.18
CA VAL A 42 3.22 -10.97 -7.84
C VAL A 42 3.43 -11.33 -9.32
N ILE A 43 4.44 -10.69 -9.91
CA ILE A 43 5.18 -11.15 -11.09
C ILE A 43 6.66 -10.85 -10.85
N GLU A 44 7.54 -11.32 -11.72
CA GLU A 44 8.98 -11.06 -11.62
C GLU A 44 9.28 -9.56 -11.42
N ASN A 45 10.06 -9.25 -10.39
CA ASN A 45 10.43 -7.88 -9.99
C ASN A 45 9.25 -6.94 -9.65
N LEU A 46 8.07 -7.48 -9.34
CA LEU A 46 6.91 -6.68 -8.95
C LEU A 46 6.30 -7.11 -7.61
N ASP A 47 6.51 -6.26 -6.62
CA ASP A 47 5.75 -6.28 -5.36
C ASP A 47 4.58 -5.30 -5.42
N VAL A 48 3.48 -5.60 -4.73
CA VAL A 48 2.25 -4.82 -4.76
C VAL A 48 1.71 -4.58 -3.34
N ILE A 49 1.42 -3.32 -3.01
CA ILE A 49 0.57 -2.95 -1.87
C ILE A 49 -0.82 -2.61 -2.41
N CYS A 50 -1.83 -3.41 -2.03
CA CYS A 50 -3.22 -3.16 -2.42
C CYS A 50 -3.84 -2.04 -1.56
N CYS A 51 -4.97 -1.46 -1.99
CA CYS A 51 -5.59 -0.34 -1.30
C CYS A 51 -6.16 -0.69 0.09
N GLY A 52 -6.52 -1.94 0.33
CA GLY A 52 -7.18 -2.39 1.56
C GLY A 52 -8.66 -2.04 1.59
N LYS A 53 -9.22 -1.87 2.78
CA LYS A 53 -10.62 -1.47 2.96
C LYS A 53 -10.91 -0.09 2.37
N ASN A 54 -12.13 0.09 1.87
CA ASN A 54 -12.53 1.40 1.36
C ASN A 54 -12.64 2.42 2.51
N VAL A 55 -12.07 3.60 2.33
CA VAL A 55 -12.09 4.69 3.31
C VAL A 55 -12.60 5.98 2.69
N THR A 56 -13.47 6.70 3.42
CA THR A 56 -14.08 7.97 2.97
C THR A 56 -13.16 9.18 3.12
N HIS A 57 -12.23 9.16 4.09
CA HIS A 57 -11.26 10.23 4.37
C HIS A 57 -9.88 9.94 3.75
N SER A 58 -9.85 9.44 2.51
CA SER A 58 -8.61 8.99 1.84
C SER A 58 -7.53 10.06 1.74
N SER A 59 -7.90 11.33 1.51
CA SER A 59 -6.93 12.43 1.37
C SER A 59 -6.15 12.69 2.66
N GLU A 60 -6.82 12.61 3.81
CA GLU A 60 -6.18 12.83 5.12
C GLU A 60 -5.14 11.74 5.42
N LEU A 61 -5.47 10.48 5.10
CA LEU A 61 -4.54 9.36 5.25
C LEU A 61 -3.30 9.51 4.37
N LEU A 62 -3.49 9.91 3.10
CA LEU A 62 -2.39 10.10 2.15
C LEU A 62 -1.53 11.34 2.45
N MET A 63 -2.07 12.34 3.15
CA MET A 63 -1.31 13.50 3.61
C MET A 63 -0.59 13.27 4.95
N GLY A 64 -0.83 12.12 5.61
CA GLY A 64 -0.27 11.82 6.90
C GLY A 64 1.22 11.43 6.88
N GLU A 65 1.90 11.66 8.02
CA GLU A 65 3.31 11.30 8.24
C GLU A 65 3.61 9.81 7.98
N ARG A 66 2.64 8.93 8.23
CA ARG A 66 2.80 7.50 8.01
C ARG A 66 2.95 7.14 6.53
N PHE A 67 2.19 7.80 5.64
CA PHE A 67 2.34 7.60 4.20
C PHE A 67 3.69 8.12 3.70
N LYS A 68 4.13 9.27 4.22
CA LYS A 68 5.46 9.82 3.93
C LYS A 68 6.58 8.85 4.33
N ARG A 69 6.55 8.32 5.56
CA ARG A 69 7.51 7.32 6.05
C ARG A 69 7.54 6.05 5.22
N LEU A 70 6.37 5.60 4.75
CA LEU A 70 6.28 4.47 3.83
C LEU A 70 7.05 4.77 2.53
N LEU A 71 6.79 5.92 1.90
CA LEU A 71 7.49 6.30 0.67
C LEU A 71 9.00 6.41 0.85
N ASP A 72 9.46 6.94 1.99
CA ASP A 72 10.88 7.04 2.30
C ASP A 72 11.52 5.65 2.43
N THR A 73 10.84 4.71 3.08
CA THR A 73 11.30 3.32 3.22
C THR A 73 11.40 2.62 1.86
N VAL A 74 10.42 2.84 0.99
CA VAL A 74 10.38 2.22 -0.35
C VAL A 74 11.49 2.76 -1.25
N LYS A 75 11.72 4.09 -1.22
CA LYS A 75 12.78 4.72 -2.02
C LYS A 75 14.16 4.19 -1.68
N VAL A 76 14.46 4.04 -0.38
CA VAL A 76 15.74 3.49 0.08
C VAL A 76 15.98 2.10 -0.50
N ASN A 77 14.97 1.24 -0.51
CA ASN A 77 15.09 -0.13 -0.98
C ASN A 77 15.21 -0.27 -2.51
N THR A 78 14.82 0.75 -3.28
CA THR A 78 14.91 0.74 -4.76
C THR A 78 16.23 1.25 -5.33
N THR A 79 17.15 1.77 -4.50
CA THR A 79 18.43 2.35 -4.95
C THR A 79 19.60 1.37 -4.87
N SER A 80 19.33 0.09 -4.61
CA SER A 80 20.32 -0.99 -4.58
C SER A 80 20.01 -1.99 -5.69
N SER A 81 20.32 -1.63 -6.93
CA SER A 81 20.47 -2.53 -8.08
C SER A 81 21.41 -1.88 -9.09
#